data_AF-F6GY21-F1
#
_entry.id   AF-F6GY21-F1
#
_cell.length_a   1.000
_cell.length_b   1.000
_cell.length_c   1.000
_cell.angle_alpha   90.00
_cell.angle_beta   90.00
_cell.angle_gamma   90.00
#
_symmetry.space_group_name_H-M   'P 1'
#
loop_
_entity.id
_entity.type
_entity.pdbx_description
1 polymer ?
#
loop_
_entity_poly.entity_id
_entity_poly.type
_entity_poly.pdbx_seq_one_letter_code
_entity_poly.pdbx_strand_id
1 'polypeptide(L)' 'MELKIDEIEDAKDTLRYMIKNRFPSGNYPASEEDRNRDVLVHWCHGAPGVALTLAKAAEVFGDDEFLEAAINAAEVV' A
#
# COMPACT_ATOMS: atom_id res chain seq x y z
N MET A 1 3.91 11.26 -20.32
CA MET A 1 3.37 12.45 -19.65
C MET A 1 3.99 12.45 -18.27
N GLU A 2 4.75 13.48 -17.93
CA GLU A 2 5.28 13.63 -16.56
C GLU A 2 4.16 14.16 -15.67
N LEU A 3 4.06 13.62 -14.45
CA LEU A 3 3.12 14.11 -13.44
C LEU A 3 3.62 15.43 -12.88
N LYS A 4 2.69 16.29 -12.48
CA LYS A 4 3.01 17.51 -11.73
C LYS A 4 3.40 17.15 -10.29
N ILE A 5 4.04 18.09 -9.60
CA ILE A 5 4.50 17.89 -8.22
C ILE A 5 3.32 17.61 -7.27
N ASP A 6 2.22 18.33 -7.41
CA ASP A 6 0.99 18.11 -6.64
C ASP A 6 0.41 16.71 -6.86
N GLU A 7 0.37 16.24 -8.11
CA GLU A 7 -0.10 14.89 -8.44
C GLU A 7 0.80 13.79 -7.85
N ILE A 8 2.12 14.04 -7.77
CA ILE A 8 3.08 13.13 -7.13
C ILE A 8 2.84 13.07 -5.62
N GLU A 9 2.64 14.22 -4.96
CA GLU A 9 2.39 14.26 -3.52
C GLU A 9 1.03 13.64 -3.16
N ASP A 10 -0.02 13.89 -3.95
CA ASP A 10 -1.32 13.25 -3.77
C ASP A 10 -1.24 11.72 -3.85
N ALA A 11 -0.44 11.19 -4.79
CA ALA A 11 -0.19 9.75 -4.90
C ALA A 11 0.53 9.20 -3.66
N LYS A 12 1.57 9.88 -3.18
CA LYS A 12 2.30 9.49 -1.96
C LYS A 12 1.39 9.50 -0.74
N ASP A 13 0.62 10.56 -0.56
CA ASP A 13 -0.26 10.71 0.61
C ASP A 13 -1.39 9.68 0.60
N THR A 14 -1.89 9.30 -0.58
CA THR A 14 -2.84 8.19 -0.72
C THR A 14 -2.22 6.85 -0.28
N LEU A 15 -0.98 6.56 -0.70
CA LEU A 15 -0.29 5.34 -0.29
C LEU A 15 0.01 5.33 1.20
N ARG A 16 0.48 6.45 1.77
CA ARG A 16 0.69 6.61 3.22
C ARG A 16 -0.60 6.41 4.00
N TYR A 17 -1.72 6.92 3.48
CA TYR A 17 -3.04 6.67 4.05
C TYR A 17 -3.35 5.17 4.09
N MET A 18 -3.14 4.45 2.99
CA MET A 18 -3.36 3.00 2.97
C MET A 18 -2.45 2.27 3.97
N ILE A 19 -1.17 2.61 4.02
CA ILE A 19 -0.18 2.04 4.95
C ILE A 19 -0.61 2.23 6.41
N LYS A 20 -1.06 3.44 6.77
CA LYS A 20 -1.51 3.80 8.12
C LYS A 20 -2.79 3.10 8.54
N ASN A 21 -3.66 2.76 7.58
CA ASN A 21 -4.98 2.18 7.83
C ASN A 21 -5.07 0.68 7.50
N ARG A 22 -3.94 -0.02 7.39
CA ARG A 22 -3.90 -1.48 7.29
C ARG A 22 -4.43 -2.16 8.56
N PHE A 23 -4.81 -3.43 8.46
CA PHE A 23 -5.22 -4.21 9.62
C PHE A 23 -4.05 -4.45 10.59
N PRO A 24 -4.33 -4.75 11.87
CA PRO A 24 -3.29 -5.15 12.82
C PRO A 24 -2.43 -6.34 12.38
N SER A 25 -2.95 -7.22 11.52
CA SER A 25 -2.21 -8.33 10.92
C SER A 25 -1.13 -7.90 9.93
N GLY A 26 -1.19 -6.67 9.41
CA GLY A 26 -0.40 -6.19 8.29
C GLY A 26 -1.12 -6.24 6.94
N ASN A 27 -2.25 -6.96 6.83
CA ASN A 27 -3.03 -7.03 5.60
C ASN A 27 -3.83 -5.75 5.31
N TYR A 28 -4.33 -5.59 4.09
CA TYR A 28 -5.05 -4.41 3.63
C TYR A 28 -6.54 -4.72 3.37
N PRO A 29 -7.47 -3.82 3.75
CA PRO A 29 -8.89 -3.99 3.46
C PRO A 29 -9.18 -3.85 1.97
N ALA A 30 -10.23 -4.54 1.51
CA ALA A 30 -10.69 -4.46 0.13
C ALA A 30 -11.39 -3.14 -0.20
N SER A 31 -12.01 -2.50 0.80
CA SER A 31 -12.64 -1.18 0.69
C SER A 31 -12.67 -0.46 2.04
N GLU A 32 -13.07 0.81 2.03
CA GLU A 32 -13.24 1.65 3.23
C GLU A 32 -14.31 1.11 4.19
N GLU A 33 -15.30 0.38 3.66
CA GLU A 33 -16.38 -0.22 4.45
C GLU A 33 -15.99 -1.58 5.03
N ASP A 34 -15.03 -2.28 4.42
CA ASP A 34 -14.65 -3.65 4.79
C ASP A 34 -13.58 -3.71 5.90
N ARG A 35 -13.72 -2.84 6.92
CA ARG A 35 -12.73 -2.66 8.00
C ARG A 35 -12.76 -3.74 9.08
N ASN A 36 -13.61 -4.75 8.95
CA ASN A 36 -13.77 -5.82 9.93
C ASN A 36 -13.54 -7.23 9.37
N ARG A 37 -13.16 -7.37 8.09
CA ARG A 37 -12.94 -8.67 7.43
C ARG A 37 -11.53 -8.80 6.89
N ASP A 38 -10.62 -9.10 7.78
CA ASP A 38 -9.23 -9.37 7.44
C ASP A 38 -9.06 -10.83 6.95
N VAL A 39 -9.47 -11.09 5.71
CA VAL A 39 -9.47 -12.46 5.14
C VAL A 39 -8.98 -12.54 3.69
N LEU A 40 -8.93 -11.43 2.96
CA LEU A 40 -8.53 -11.43 1.55
C LEU A 40 -7.03 -11.15 1.44
N VAL A 41 -6.26 -12.14 1.00
CA VAL A 41 -4.81 -12.06 0.79
C VAL A 41 -4.52 -12.45 -0.66
N HIS A 42 -5.01 -11.65 -1.61
CA HIS A 42 -4.90 -11.93 -3.03
C HIS A 42 -4.30 -10.75 -3.79
N TRP A 43 -3.87 -10.99 -5.03
CA TRP A 43 -3.40 -9.92 -5.91
C TRP A 43 -4.45 -8.84 -6.15
N CYS A 44 -5.72 -9.22 -6.34
CA CYS A 44 -6.80 -8.27 -6.60
C CYS A 44 -7.24 -7.47 -5.37
N HIS A 45 -7.16 -8.06 -4.17
CA HIS A 45 -7.55 -7.44 -2.91
C HIS A 45 -6.69 -7.99 -1.78
N GLY A 46 -6.06 -7.09 -1.02
CA GLY A 46 -5.22 -7.42 0.12
C GLY A 46 -3.72 -7.20 -0.12
N ALA A 47 -2.93 -7.71 0.81
CA ALA A 47 -1.50 -7.47 0.89
C ALA A 47 -0.70 -7.77 -0.40
N PRO A 48 -0.93 -8.86 -1.16
CA PRO A 48 -0.10 -9.16 -2.33
C PRO A 48 -0.10 -8.07 -3.40
N GLY A 49 -1.27 -7.51 -3.74
CA GLY A 49 -1.37 -6.43 -4.73
C GLY A 49 -0.80 -5.11 -4.22
N VAL A 50 -1.03 -4.82 -2.94
CA VAL A 50 -0.51 -3.60 -2.29
C VAL A 50 1.01 -3.66 -2.14
N ALA A 51 1.59 -4.81 -1.80
CA ALA A 51 3.04 -5.00 -1.70
C ALA A 51 3.76 -4.65 -3.02
N LEU A 52 3.23 -5.13 -4.15
CA LEU A 52 3.77 -4.80 -5.48
C LEU A 52 3.69 -3.30 -5.78
N THR A 53 2.59 -2.66 -5.36
CA THR A 53 2.38 -1.22 -5.55
C THR A 53 3.37 -0.40 -4.73
N LEU A 54 3.57 -0.77 -3.46
CA LEU A 54 4.51 -0.11 -2.55
C LEU A 54 5.97 -0.33 -2.97
N ALA A 55 6.32 -1.52 -3.47
CA ALA A 55 7.65 -1.78 -4.03
C ALA A 55 7.92 -0.85 -5.23
N LYS A 56 6.92 -0.62 -6.10
CA LYS A 56 7.07 0.32 -7.20
C LYS A 56 7.17 1.76 -6.72
N ALA A 57 6.39 2.13 -5.71
CA ALA A 57 6.46 3.46 -5.10
C ALA A 57 7.84 3.73 -4.50
N ALA A 58 8.45 2.75 -3.82
CA ALA A 58 9.80 2.84 -3.29
C ALA A 58 10.84 3.08 -4.40
N GLU A 59 10.76 2.34 -5.51
CA GLU A 59 11.66 2.52 -6.67
C GLU A 59 11.53 3.90 -7.30
N VAL A 60 10.30 4.41 -7.44
CA VAL A 60 10.02 5.67 -8.14
C VAL A 60 10.30 6.88 -7.26
N PHE A 61 9.93 6.82 -5.98
CA PHE A 61 10.02 7.96 -5.06
C PHE A 61 11.31 7.96 -4.21
N GLY A 62 12.01 6.83 -4.11
CA GLY A 62 13.22 6.70 -3.29
C GLY A 62 12.98 6.91 -1.79
N ASP A 63 11.75 6.64 -1.33
CA ASP A 63 11.33 6.81 0.06
C ASP A 63 11.31 5.46 0.77
N ASP A 64 12.12 5.34 1.82
CA ASP A 64 12.29 4.11 2.61
C ASP A 64 10.98 3.67 3.29
N GLU A 65 10.05 4.60 3.58
CA GLU A 65 8.74 4.26 4.15
C GLU A 65 7.96 3.29 3.25
N PHE A 66 8.00 3.51 1.93
CA PHE A 66 7.32 2.63 0.97
C PHE A 66 8.03 1.27 0.87
N LEU A 67 9.35 1.23 1.00
CA LEU A 67 10.11 -0.01 0.98
C LEU A 67 9.79 -0.86 2.22
N GLU A 68 9.84 -0.27 3.40
CA GLU A 68 9.49 -0.95 4.65
C GLU A 68 8.04 -1.43 4.63
N ALA A 69 7.12 -0.61 4.13
CA ALA A 69 5.72 -1.01 4.00
C ALA A 69 5.51 -2.15 2.99
N ALA A 70 6.27 -2.17 1.89
CA ALA A 70 6.26 -3.26 0.92
C ALA A 70 6.74 -4.58 1.55
N ILE A 71 7.84 -4.54 2.32
CA ILE A 71 8.37 -5.70 3.05
C ILE A 71 7.32 -6.21 4.04
N ASN A 72 6.76 -5.32 4.87
CA ASN A 72 5.74 -5.69 5.85
C ASN A 72 4.49 -6.32 5.20
N ALA A 73 4.08 -5.83 4.03
CA ALA A 73 2.97 -6.42 3.27
C ALA A 73 3.33 -7.79 2.68
N ALA A 74 4.59 -8.01 2.30
CA ALA A 74 5.06 -9.29 1.78
C ALA A 74 5.10 -10.39 2.86
N GLU A 75 5.38 -10.04 4.13
CA GLU A 75 5.35 -10.98 5.26
C GLU A 75 3.95 -11.51 5.60
N VAL A 76 2.89 -10.93 5.01
CA VAL A 76 1.51 -11.42 5.16
C VAL A 76 1.24 -12.65 4.27
N VAL A 77 2.07 -12.89 3.24
CA VAL A 77 1.85 -13.88 2.17
C VAL A 77 2.58 -15.19 2.45
#